data_AF-A0A1I1Q2X8-F1
#
_entry.id   AF-A0A1I1Q2X8-F1
#
_cell.length_a   1.000
_cell.length_b   1.000
_cell.length_c   1.000
_cell.angle_alpha   90.00
_cell.angle_beta   90.00
_cell.angle_gamma   90.00
#
_symmetry.space_group_name_H-M   'P 1'
#
loop_
_entity.id
_entity.type
_entity.pdbx_description
1 polymer ?
#
loop_
_entity_poly.entity_id
_entity_poly.type
_entity_poly.pdbx_seq_one_letter_code
_entity_poly.pdbx_strand_id
1 'polypeptide(L)'
;MTDKLAGPDLLRAASARLRQLADAATEGPWSTRWNGQDYELVGAGEVIVSWLYTVSTTEPHASQQRAECDTADADYIAAMHPGVGTALADWLDSVADEADRHAAGGWGNDATEITDGHPITLARQILNTKESK
;
A
#
# COMPACT_ATOMS: atom_id res chain seq x y z
N MET A 1 -10.37 0.55 -16.69
CA MET A 1 -9.46 0.31 -17.83
C MET A 1 -8.56 -0.91 -17.60
N THR A 2 -8.84 -1.74 -16.58
CA THR A 2 -8.09 -2.94 -16.18
C THR A 2 -8.55 -4.21 -16.90
N ASP A 3 -9.71 -4.19 -17.56
CA ASP A 3 -10.39 -5.35 -18.17
C ASP A 3 -9.71 -5.92 -19.43
N LYS A 4 -8.54 -5.36 -19.83
CA LYS A 4 -7.81 -5.78 -21.04
C LYS A 4 -6.40 -6.34 -20.77
N LEU A 5 -5.87 -6.21 -19.56
CA LEU A 5 -4.53 -6.73 -19.24
C LEU A 5 -4.64 -8.16 -18.72
N ALA A 6 -3.85 -9.07 -19.29
CA ALA A 6 -3.81 -10.48 -18.91
C ALA A 6 -2.50 -10.81 -18.19
N GLY A 7 -2.56 -11.69 -17.19
CA GLY A 7 -1.42 -12.34 -16.52
C GLY A 7 -0.20 -11.42 -16.28
N PRO A 8 0.94 -11.66 -16.96
CA PRO A 8 2.19 -10.92 -16.75
C PRO A 8 2.09 -9.41 -16.94
N ASP A 9 1.33 -8.95 -17.95
CA ASP A 9 1.19 -7.51 -18.23
C ASP A 9 0.42 -6.79 -17.13
N LEU A 10 -0.54 -7.48 -16.49
CA LEU A 10 -1.27 -6.94 -15.34
C LEU A 10 -0.36 -6.76 -14.12
N LEU A 11 0.52 -7.74 -13.87
CA LEU A 11 1.50 -7.68 -12.77
C LEU A 11 2.48 -6.52 -12.99
N ARG A 12 3.01 -6.36 -14.20
CA ARG A 12 3.90 -5.26 -14.56
C ARG A 12 3.21 -3.89 -14.45
N ALA A 13 1.95 -3.80 -14.87
CA ALA A 13 1.18 -2.56 -14.71
C ALA A 13 0.98 -2.21 -13.22
N ALA A 14 0.67 -3.19 -12.38
CA ALA A 14 0.54 -2.98 -10.94
C ALA A 14 1.87 -2.60 -10.28
N SER A 15 2.96 -3.25 -10.66
CA SER A 15 4.33 -2.90 -10.26
C SER A 15 4.67 -1.46 -10.62
N ALA A 16 4.44 -1.05 -11.88
CA ALA A 16 4.64 0.33 -12.32
C ALA A 16 3.80 1.33 -11.51
N ARG A 17 2.55 0.98 -11.18
CA ARG A 17 1.69 1.82 -10.33
C ARG A 17 2.24 1.94 -8.90
N LEU A 18 2.72 0.86 -8.29
CA LEU A 18 3.34 0.92 -6.97
C LEU A 18 4.56 1.83 -6.94
N ARG A 19 5.42 1.78 -7.98
CA ARG A 19 6.56 2.69 -8.09
C ARG A 19 6.14 4.14 -8.21
N GLN A 20 5.15 4.44 -9.05
CA GLN A 20 4.58 5.78 -9.15
C GLN A 20 4.06 6.29 -7.80
N LEU A 21 3.38 5.43 -7.04
CA LEU A 21 2.88 5.77 -5.70
C LEU A 21 4.03 5.99 -4.72
N ALA A 22 5.06 5.14 -4.75
CA ALA A 22 6.24 5.27 -3.91
C ALA A 22 7.04 6.55 -4.21
N ASP A 23 7.22 6.88 -5.49
CA ASP A 23 7.92 8.10 -5.93
C ASP A 23 7.15 9.37 -5.57
N ALA A 24 5.81 9.32 -5.59
CA ALA A 24 4.95 10.44 -5.23
C ALA A 24 4.76 10.61 -3.72
N ALA A 25 5.18 9.61 -2.93
CA ALA A 25 4.98 9.60 -1.50
C ALA A 25 6.01 10.50 -0.79
N THR A 26 5.62 11.08 0.34
CA THR A 26 6.51 11.92 1.14
C THR A 26 7.68 11.11 1.70
N GLU A 27 8.86 11.74 1.79
CA GLU A 27 10.05 11.07 2.31
C GLU A 27 9.81 10.54 3.73
N GLY A 28 10.04 9.24 3.91
CA GLY A 28 9.99 8.60 5.21
C GLY A 28 11.24 8.88 6.07
N PRO A 29 11.33 8.30 7.27
CA PRO A 29 10.37 7.37 7.88
C PRO A 29 9.06 8.06 8.27
N TRP A 30 7.96 7.33 8.21
CA TRP A 30 6.66 7.79 8.70
C TRP A 30 6.44 7.35 10.14
N SER A 31 5.76 8.19 10.92
CA SER A 31 5.40 7.92 12.31
C SER A 31 4.10 8.60 12.67
N THR A 32 3.42 8.12 13.70
CA THR A 32 2.20 8.72 14.21
C THR A 32 2.45 9.41 15.54
N ARG A 33 1.69 10.47 15.83
CA ARG A 33 1.69 11.11 17.15
C ARG A 33 0.37 11.81 17.44
N TRP A 34 0.10 12.00 18.73
CA TRP A 34 -0.97 12.88 19.20
C TRP A 34 -0.47 14.31 19.41
N ASN A 35 -1.22 15.28 18.91
CA ASN A 35 -1.03 16.71 19.14
C ASN A 35 -2.36 17.32 19.62
N GLY A 36 -2.62 17.25 20.92
CA GLY A 36 -3.91 17.66 21.47
C GLY A 36 -5.03 16.72 21.04
N GLN A 37 -5.94 17.21 20.21
CA GLN A 37 -7.06 16.46 19.63
C GLN A 37 -6.74 15.90 18.23
N ASP A 38 -5.63 16.31 17.63
CA ASP A 38 -5.20 15.85 16.32
C ASP A 38 -4.32 14.60 16.46
N TYR A 39 -4.64 13.58 15.67
CA TYR A 39 -3.75 12.46 15.40
C TYR A 39 -3.03 12.74 14.08
N GLU A 40 -1.70 12.82 14.10
CA GLU A 40 -0.89 13.24 12.96
C GLU A 40 -0.09 12.05 12.41
N LEU A 41 -0.07 11.90 11.09
CA LEU A 41 0.94 11.13 10.37
C LEU A 41 2.06 12.07 9.94
N VAL A 42 3.29 11.78 10.37
CA VAL A 42 4.47 12.63 10.20
C VAL A 42 5.52 11.91 9.37
N GLY A 43 6.07 12.56 8.34
CA GLY A 43 7.19 12.06 7.53
C GLY A 43 8.24 13.15 7.33
N ALA A 44 9.52 12.80 7.38
CA ALA A 44 10.65 13.73 7.34
C ALA A 44 10.55 14.93 8.33
N GLY A 45 9.80 14.77 9.43
CA GLY A 45 9.55 15.81 10.41
C GLY A 45 8.37 16.75 10.11
N GLU A 46 7.68 16.57 8.99
CA GLU A 46 6.52 17.36 8.58
C GLU A 46 5.21 16.56 8.71
N VAL A 47 4.10 17.25 9.01
CA VAL A 47 2.77 16.63 9.07
C VAL A 47 2.27 16.39 7.65
N ILE A 48 2.06 15.13 7.29
CA ILE A 48 1.55 14.71 5.98
C ILE A 48 0.03 14.83 5.96
N VAL A 49 -0.62 14.32 7.01
CA VAL A 49 -2.07 14.35 7.21
C VAL A 49 -2.39 14.33 8.71
N SER A 50 -3.52 14.92 9.09
CA SER A 50 -4.05 14.86 10.44
C SER A 50 -5.52 14.48 10.47
N TRP A 51 -5.92 13.80 11.55
CA TRP A 51 -7.31 13.44 11.86
C TRP A 51 -7.72 14.09 13.17
N LEU A 52 -8.84 14.80 13.17
CA LEU A 52 -9.39 15.42 14.37
C LEU A 52 -10.27 14.43 15.14
N TYR A 53 -9.90 14.15 16.39
CA TYR A 53 -10.70 13.34 17.30
C TYR A 53 -11.30 14.20 18.40
N THR A 54 -12.57 13.94 18.73
CA THR A 54 -13.29 14.64 19.80
C THR A 54 -12.93 14.09 21.18
N VAL A 55 -11.66 14.20 21.58
CA VAL A 55 -11.16 13.77 22.91
C VAL A 55 -11.03 14.94 23.87
N SER A 56 -11.02 14.67 25.18
CA SER A 56 -10.72 15.66 26.21
C SER A 56 -9.33 16.27 25.99
N THR A 57 -9.19 17.56 26.26
CA THR A 57 -7.90 18.27 26.25
C THR A 57 -7.24 18.32 27.63
N THR A 58 -7.90 17.79 28.67
CA THR A 58 -7.40 17.81 30.05
C THR A 58 -7.01 16.42 30.53
N GLU A 59 -5.84 16.32 31.15
CA GLU A 59 -5.37 15.08 31.80
C GLU A 59 -6.11 14.83 33.13
N PRO A 60 -6.36 13.57 33.52
CA PRO A 60 -5.95 12.32 32.85
C PRO A 60 -6.93 11.81 31.77
N HIS A 61 -8.08 12.48 31.60
CA HIS A 61 -9.14 12.03 30.70
C HIS A 61 -8.69 11.98 29.24
N ALA A 62 -7.84 12.92 28.81
CA ALA A 62 -7.25 12.94 27.48
C ALA A 62 -6.47 11.64 27.21
N SER A 63 -5.58 11.23 28.13
CA SER A 63 -4.82 9.98 28.00
C SER A 63 -5.70 8.73 27.93
N GLN A 64 -6.76 8.66 28.74
CA GLN A 64 -7.69 7.52 28.71
C GLN A 64 -8.43 7.43 27.38
N GLN A 65 -8.97 8.56 26.90
CA GLN A 65 -9.71 8.58 25.63
C GLN A 65 -8.81 8.34 24.42
N ARG A 66 -7.57 8.83 24.42
CA ARG A 66 -6.60 8.51 23.35
C ARG A 66 -6.27 7.02 23.31
N ALA A 67 -6.21 6.35 24.47
CA ALA A 67 -5.99 4.91 24.54
C ALA A 67 -7.21 4.09 24.04
N GLU A 68 -8.41 4.68 24.08
CA GLU A 68 -9.64 4.08 23.54
C GLU A 68 -9.86 4.38 22.04
N CYS A 69 -9.14 5.35 21.47
CA CYS A 69 -9.29 5.72 20.06
C CYS A 69 -8.71 4.65 19.14
N ASP A 70 -9.50 4.22 18.16
CA ASP A 70 -9.02 3.36 17.09
C ASP A 70 -8.16 4.18 16.11
N THR A 71 -6.85 3.93 16.17
CA THR A 71 -5.82 4.57 15.33
C THR A 71 -5.19 3.57 14.35
N ALA A 72 -5.80 2.38 14.21
CA ALA A 72 -5.24 1.27 13.44
C ALA A 72 -5.02 1.61 11.95
N ASP A 73 -5.90 2.39 11.34
CA ASP A 73 -5.75 2.80 9.94
C ASP A 73 -4.50 3.65 9.72
N ALA A 74 -4.23 4.59 10.62
CA ALA A 74 -3.08 5.47 10.52
C ALA A 74 -1.77 4.73 10.80
N ASP A 75 -1.78 3.77 11.72
CA ASP A 75 -0.64 2.88 11.96
C ASP A 75 -0.38 1.94 10.76
N TYR A 76 -1.44 1.42 10.14
CA TYR A 76 -1.36 0.65 8.90
C TYR A 76 -0.76 1.50 7.77
N ILE A 77 -1.23 2.73 7.59
CA ILE A 77 -0.69 3.66 6.58
C ILE A 77 0.79 3.97 6.85
N ALA A 78 1.16 4.23 8.11
CA ALA A 78 2.57 4.46 8.48
C ALA A 78 3.46 3.26 8.15
N ALA A 79 2.93 2.03 8.24
CA ALA A 79 3.64 0.81 7.87
C ALA A 79 3.81 0.63 6.35
N MET A 80 2.99 1.30 5.52
CA MET A 80 3.05 1.22 4.05
C MET A 80 4.11 2.17 3.45
N HIS A 81 5.30 2.20 4.06
CA HIS A 81 6.43 3.04 3.66
C HIS A 81 6.76 2.90 2.16
N PRO A 82 7.24 3.94 1.45
CA PRO A 82 7.55 3.87 0.01
C PRO A 82 8.51 2.73 -0.36
N GLY A 83 9.43 2.38 0.55
CA GLY A 83 10.30 1.21 0.42
C GLY A 83 9.55 -0.13 0.39
N VAL A 84 8.44 -0.27 1.13
CA VAL A 84 7.56 -1.46 1.04
C VAL A 84 6.86 -1.51 -0.31
N GLY A 85 6.33 -0.36 -0.77
CA GLY A 85 5.73 -0.26 -2.11
C GLY A 85 6.72 -0.64 -3.22
N THR A 86 7.97 -0.19 -3.10
CA THR A 86 9.05 -0.53 -4.05
C THR A 86 9.39 -2.01 -4.01
N ALA A 87 9.59 -2.58 -2.83
CA ALA A 87 9.88 -4.02 -2.68
C ALA A 87 8.74 -4.89 -3.23
N LEU A 88 7.49 -4.47 -3.04
CA LEU A 88 6.33 -5.16 -3.58
C LEU A 88 6.26 -5.05 -5.12
N ALA A 89 6.65 -3.91 -5.69
CA ALA A 89 6.75 -3.74 -7.14
C ALA A 89 7.80 -4.71 -7.74
N ASP A 90 8.97 -4.79 -7.12
CA ASP A 90 10.04 -5.71 -7.55
C ASP A 90 9.59 -7.18 -7.46
N TRP A 91 8.84 -7.54 -6.42
CA TRP A 91 8.24 -8.87 -6.31
C TRP A 91 7.24 -9.15 -7.44
N LEU A 92 6.36 -8.21 -7.78
CA LEU A 92 5.40 -8.37 -8.88
C LEU A 92 6.08 -8.53 -10.24
N ASP A 93 7.17 -7.79 -10.50
CA ASP A 93 7.97 -7.95 -11.72
C ASP A 93 8.63 -9.34 -11.77
N SER A 94 9.19 -9.81 -10.65
CA SER A 94 9.78 -11.15 -10.56
C SER A 94 8.75 -12.25 -10.87
N VAL A 95 7.51 -12.12 -10.39
CA VAL A 95 6.43 -13.07 -10.68
C VAL A 95 6.02 -13.00 -12.16
N ALA A 96 5.98 -11.81 -12.75
CA ALA A 96 5.70 -11.65 -14.18
C ALA A 96 6.76 -12.33 -15.05
N ASP A 97 8.04 -12.17 -14.70
CA ASP A 97 9.16 -12.79 -15.41
C ASP A 97 9.21 -14.30 -15.24
N GLU A 98 8.75 -14.82 -14.09
CA GLU A 98 8.54 -16.26 -13.90
C GLU A 98 7.42 -16.79 -14.82
N ALA A 99 6.28 -16.10 -14.85
CA ALA A 99 5.17 -16.47 -15.71
C ALA A 99 5.56 -16.54 -17.20
N ASP A 100 6.32 -15.56 -17.69
CA ASP A 100 6.82 -15.55 -19.07
C ASP A 100 7.77 -16.72 -19.37
N ARG A 101 8.66 -17.06 -18.43
CA ARG A 101 9.56 -18.22 -18.56
C ARG A 101 8.77 -19.54 -18.65
N HIS A 102 7.72 -19.69 -17.84
CA HIS A 102 6.85 -20.87 -17.90
C HIS A 102 6.08 -20.95 -19.23
N ALA A 103 5.56 -19.82 -19.72
CA ALA A 103 4.88 -19.77 -21.02
C ALA A 103 5.81 -20.13 -22.19
N ALA A 104 7.07 -19.67 -22.16
CA ALA A 104 8.06 -19.96 -23.20
C ALA A 104 8.56 -21.41 -23.18
N GLY A 105 8.54 -22.08 -22.02
CA GLY A 105 9.04 -23.44 -21.84
C GLY A 105 8.18 -24.55 -22.45
N GLY A 106 6.94 -24.27 -22.88
CA GLY A 106 6.06 -25.24 -23.53
C GLY A 106 5.51 -26.35 -22.62
N TRP A 107 5.71 -26.25 -21.31
CA TRP A 107 5.10 -27.15 -20.32
C TRP A 107 3.65 -26.73 -20.11
N GLY A 108 2.78 -27.19 -21.02
CA GLY A 108 1.35 -26.93 -20.96
C GLY A 108 0.78 -27.35 -19.61
N ASN A 109 0.04 -26.41 -18.98
CA ASN A 109 -0.93 -26.53 -17.88
C ASN A 109 -0.58 -25.74 -16.59
N ASP A 110 0.69 -25.37 -16.33
CA ASP A 110 1.07 -24.65 -15.09
C ASP A 110 0.92 -23.12 -15.16
N ALA A 111 0.92 -22.54 -16.35
CA ALA A 111 0.73 -21.08 -16.51
C ALA A 111 -0.63 -20.59 -15.96
N THR A 112 -1.62 -21.49 -15.88
CA THR A 112 -2.96 -21.22 -15.35
C THR A 112 -2.95 -20.94 -13.84
N GLU A 113 -2.00 -21.50 -13.09
CA GLU A 113 -1.94 -21.35 -11.61
C GLU A 113 -1.42 -19.96 -11.22
N ILE A 114 -0.54 -19.37 -12.03
CA ILE A 114 -0.07 -17.99 -11.84
C ILE A 114 -1.16 -16.98 -12.22
N THR A 115 -2.03 -17.29 -13.17
CA THR A 115 -3.09 -16.37 -13.64
C THR A 115 -4.29 -16.20 -12.70
N ASP A 116 -4.48 -17.09 -11.73
CA ASP A 116 -5.56 -17.02 -10.73
C ASP A 116 -5.05 -16.92 -9.28
N GLY A 117 -3.74 -16.76 -9.08
CA GLY A 117 -3.10 -16.70 -7.76
C GLY A 117 -3.23 -15.35 -7.03
N HIS A 118 -2.73 -15.32 -5.79
CA HIS A 118 -2.64 -14.10 -4.97
C HIS A 118 -1.97 -12.90 -5.66
N PRO A 119 -0.91 -13.07 -6.48
CA PRO A 119 -0.29 -11.94 -7.19
C PRO A 119 -1.25 -11.20 -8.13
N ILE A 120 -2.07 -11.94 -8.88
CA ILE A 120 -3.07 -11.37 -9.80
C ILE A 120 -4.18 -10.66 -9.02
N THR A 121 -4.66 -11.28 -7.93
CA THR A 121 -5.64 -10.63 -7.04
C THR A 121 -5.10 -9.31 -6.51
N LEU A 122 -3.85 -9.29 -6.04
CA LEU A 122 -3.20 -8.07 -5.54
C LEU A 122 -3.03 -7.03 -6.64
N ALA A 123 -2.55 -7.42 -7.83
CA ALA A 123 -2.38 -6.51 -8.96
C ALA A 123 -3.70 -5.85 -9.37
N ARG A 124 -4.82 -6.59 -9.36
CA ARG A 124 -6.15 -6.01 -9.59
C ARG A 124 -6.51 -4.98 -8.53
N GLN A 125 -6.24 -5.24 -7.24
CA GLN A 125 -6.54 -4.29 -6.18
C GLN A 125 -5.71 -3.00 -6.29
N ILE A 126 -4.41 -3.12 -6.58
CA ILE A 126 -3.50 -1.99 -6.82
C ILE A 126 -3.98 -1.13 -8.00
N LEU A 127 -4.47 -1.76 -9.07
CA LEU A 127 -4.91 -1.05 -10.27
C LEU A 127 -6.35 -0.53 -10.18
N ASN A 128 -7.16 -1.09 -9.29
CA ASN A 128 -8.53 -0.64 -9.05
C ASN A 128 -8.65 0.40 -7.93
N THR A 129 -7.57 0.68 -7.19
CA THR A 129 -7.56 1.77 -6.20
C THR A 129 -7.66 3.10 -6.96
N LYS A 130 -8.87 3.66 -7.03
CA LYS A 130 -9.05 5.03 -7.52
C LYS A 130 -8.31 5.97 -6.59
N GLU A 131 -7.66 6.98 -7.15
CA GLU A 131 -7.13 8.09 -6.36
C GLU A 131 -8.30 8.72 -5.60
N SER A 132 -8.33 8.52 -4.28
CA SER A 132 -9.23 9.26 -3.40
C SER A 132 -8.89 10.73 -3.58
N LYS A 133 -9.86 11.50 -4.05
CA LYS A 133 -9.80 12.96 -4.14
C LYS A 133 -9.83 13.59 -2.76
#